data_AF-A0A9R0SDK7-F1
#
_entry.id   AF-A0A9R0SDK7-F1
#
_cell.length_a   1.000
_cell.length_b   1.000
_cell.length_c   1.000
_cell.angle_alpha   90.00
_cell.angle_beta   90.00
_cell.angle_gamma   90.00
#
_symmetry.space_group_name_H-M   'P 1'
#
loop_
_entity.id
_entity.type
_entity.pdbx_description
1 polymer ?
#
loop_
_entity_poly.entity_id
_entity_poly.type
_entity_poly.pdbx_seq_one_letter_code
_entity_poly.pdbx_strand_id
1 'polypeptide(L)'
;MASATLLKSSFLPKKAEWGTTRQAAAPKPVTVSMVVRASAYADELVKTAKTIASPGRGILAMDESNATCGKRLASIGLENTEANRQAYRTLLVTPPGLGNYISGAILFEETLYQSTVDGKKIVDILVEQGIVPGIKVDKGLVPLVGSNDESWCQGLDGLASREAAYYQQGARFAKWRTVVSIPNGPSELAVKEAAWGLARYAAISQDNGLVPIAEASENMFVKNYSY
;
A
#
# COMPACT_ATOMS: atom_id res chain seq x y z
N MET A 1 41.45 31.60 80.48
CA MET A 1 41.30 30.26 79.86
C MET A 1 40.11 30.37 78.91
N ALA A 2 40.33 30.85 77.68
CA ALA A 2 40.52 30.03 76.47
C ALA A 2 39.25 29.22 76.13
N SER A 3 38.67 29.22 74.93
CA SER A 3 39.06 29.79 73.65
C SER A 3 37.84 29.75 72.71
N ALA A 4 37.86 30.63 71.71
CA ALA A 4 37.01 30.70 70.51
C ALA A 4 36.86 29.33 69.79
N THR A 5 35.86 29.07 68.93
CA THR A 5 35.46 29.86 67.76
C THR A 5 34.18 29.25 67.18
N LEU A 6 33.19 30.10 66.81
CA LEU A 6 32.06 29.73 65.97
C LEU A 6 32.54 29.57 64.52
N LEU A 7 32.54 28.35 63.99
CA LEU A 7 32.69 28.09 62.55
C LEU A 7 31.30 28.01 61.91
N LYS A 8 30.87 29.12 61.32
CA LYS A 8 29.83 29.12 60.28
C LYS A 8 30.46 28.55 59.00
N SER A 9 30.17 27.32 58.63
CA SER A 9 30.40 26.84 57.26
C SER A 9 29.05 26.67 56.56
N SER A 10 28.63 27.75 55.89
CA SER A 10 27.60 27.69 54.86
C SER A 10 28.14 26.88 53.67
N PHE A 11 27.72 25.64 53.52
CA PHE A 11 27.89 24.89 52.28
C PHE A 11 26.86 25.35 51.25
N LEU A 12 27.09 26.56 50.72
CA LEU A 12 26.53 26.96 49.43
C LEU A 12 27.63 26.75 48.38
N PRO A 13 27.42 25.90 47.37
CA PRO A 13 28.42 25.73 46.31
C PRO A 13 28.60 27.06 45.57
N LYS A 14 29.86 27.47 45.39
CA LYS A 14 30.24 28.64 44.60
C LYS A 14 29.75 28.44 43.16
N LYS A 15 29.00 29.41 42.63
CA LYS A 15 28.69 29.54 41.19
C LYS A 15 30.00 29.82 40.43
N ALA A 16 30.77 28.79 40.11
CA ALA A 16 31.77 28.77 39.04
C ALA A 16 32.53 27.44 39.12
N GLU A 17 31.95 26.38 38.56
CA GLU A 17 32.66 25.17 38.08
C GLU A 17 31.69 24.10 37.55
N TRP A 18 30.58 24.52 36.91
CA TRP A 18 29.92 23.62 35.96
C TRP A 18 30.66 23.77 34.65
N GLY A 19 31.36 22.71 34.28
CA GLY A 19 32.25 22.64 33.14
C GLY A 19 31.62 23.22 31.87
N THR A 20 32.46 23.88 31.08
CA THR A 20 32.17 24.29 29.72
C THR A 20 31.54 23.11 28.99
N THR A 21 30.23 23.18 28.75
CA THR A 21 29.56 22.22 27.87
C THR A 21 30.26 22.33 26.53
N ARG A 22 31.12 21.36 26.19
CA ARG A 22 31.61 21.24 24.83
C ARG A 22 30.35 21.10 23.98
N GLN A 23 30.04 22.11 23.17
CA GLN A 23 29.10 21.95 22.07
C GLN A 23 29.67 20.79 21.24
N ALA A 24 29.06 19.62 21.34
CA ALA A 24 29.33 18.54 20.41
C ALA A 24 29.02 19.12 19.03
N ALA A 25 30.01 19.10 18.14
CA ALA A 25 29.78 19.49 16.75
C ALA A 25 28.59 18.70 16.22
N ALA A 26 27.64 19.38 15.58
CA ALA A 26 26.54 18.70 14.92
C ALA A 26 27.10 17.60 14.01
N PRO A 27 26.56 16.36 14.06
CA PRO A 27 27.03 15.30 13.19
C PRO A 27 26.95 15.78 11.75
N LYS A 28 28.07 15.70 11.02
CA LYS A 28 28.09 16.03 9.60
C LYS A 28 27.09 15.10 8.90
N PRO A 29 26.24 15.62 7.99
CA PRO A 29 25.31 14.78 7.25
C PRO A 29 26.12 13.71 6.51
N VAL A 30 25.89 12.45 6.86
CA VAL A 30 26.48 11.31 6.15
C VAL A 30 25.72 11.20 4.84
N THR A 31 26.38 11.52 3.73
CA THR A 31 25.84 11.25 2.40
C THR A 31 25.92 9.75 2.17
N VAL A 32 24.81 9.05 2.43
CA VAL A 32 24.68 7.64 2.06
C VAL A 32 24.38 7.60 0.57
N SER A 33 25.35 7.23 -0.27
CA SER A 33 25.06 6.92 -1.67
C SER A 33 24.34 5.58 -1.72
N MET A 34 23.04 5.60 -2.00
CA MET A 34 22.31 4.37 -2.29
C MET A 34 22.59 3.97 -3.74
N VAL A 35 23.19 2.79 -3.92
CA VAL A 35 23.24 2.15 -5.24
C VAL A 35 21.86 1.57 -5.51
N VAL A 36 21.05 2.28 -6.29
CA VAL A 36 19.81 1.71 -6.87
C VAL A 36 20.25 0.71 -7.93
N ARG A 37 20.23 -0.58 -7.60
CA ARG A 37 20.43 -1.63 -8.60
C ARG A 37 19.17 -1.73 -9.43
N ALA A 38 19.30 -1.72 -10.76
CA ALA A 38 18.20 -2.10 -11.64
C ALA A 38 17.81 -3.55 -11.28
N SER A 39 16.54 -3.77 -10.88
CA SER A 39 16.05 -5.12 -10.63
C SER A 39 16.07 -5.93 -11.92
N ALA A 40 16.05 -7.26 -11.82
CA ALA A 40 15.96 -8.15 -12.99
C ALA A 40 14.76 -7.85 -13.90
N TYR A 41 13.77 -7.11 -13.39
CA TYR A 41 12.53 -6.75 -14.06
C TYR A 41 12.50 -5.30 -14.55
N ALA A 42 13.58 -4.52 -14.46
CA ALA A 42 13.55 -3.07 -14.71
C ALA A 42 12.89 -2.70 -16.06
N ASP A 43 13.28 -3.35 -17.15
CA ASP A 43 12.70 -3.08 -18.47
C ASP A 43 11.23 -3.54 -18.58
N GLU A 44 10.90 -4.68 -17.98
CA GLU A 44 9.53 -5.22 -17.97
C GLU A 44 8.58 -4.34 -17.15
N LEU A 45 9.04 -3.82 -16.01
CA LEU A 45 8.31 -2.88 -15.17
C LEU A 45 8.00 -1.59 -15.95
N VAL A 46 8.99 -1.02 -16.62
CA VAL A 46 8.80 0.19 -17.44
C VAL A 46 7.83 -0.08 -18.59
N LYS A 47 7.97 -1.21 -19.28
CA LYS A 47 7.07 -1.62 -20.37
C LYS A 47 5.64 -1.79 -19.87
N THR A 48 5.46 -2.46 -18.74
CA THR A 48 4.15 -2.69 -18.13
C THR A 48 3.50 -1.37 -17.72
N ALA A 49 4.24 -0.50 -17.03
CA ALA A 49 3.76 0.82 -16.62
C ALA A 49 3.31 1.67 -17.81
N LYS A 50 4.10 1.69 -18.90
CA LYS A 50 3.72 2.38 -20.15
C LYS A 50 2.46 1.78 -20.79
N THR A 51 2.30 0.46 -20.71
CA THR A 51 1.13 -0.23 -21.28
C THR A 51 -0.14 0.10 -20.51
N ILE A 52 -0.12 0.02 -19.19
CA ILE A 52 -1.30 0.31 -18.35
C ILE A 52 -1.66 1.81 -18.36
N ALA A 53 -0.69 2.70 -18.57
CA ALA A 53 -0.90 4.15 -18.68
C ALA A 53 -1.06 4.66 -20.13
N SER A 54 -1.38 3.78 -21.09
CA SER A 54 -1.53 4.18 -22.49
C SER A 54 -2.69 5.17 -22.70
N PRO A 55 -2.54 6.22 -23.52
CA PRO A 55 -3.60 7.19 -23.78
C PRO A 55 -4.91 6.56 -24.24
N GLY A 56 -6.04 7.07 -23.75
CA GLY A 56 -7.38 6.61 -24.13
C GLY A 56 -7.83 5.30 -23.49
N ARG A 57 -7.00 4.68 -22.63
CA ARG A 57 -7.37 3.48 -21.86
C ARG A 57 -7.24 3.71 -20.35
N GLY A 58 -8.03 2.97 -19.59
CA GLY A 58 -8.05 3.00 -18.12
C GLY A 58 -7.85 1.62 -17.48
N ILE A 59 -8.01 1.58 -16.16
CA ILE A 59 -7.89 0.36 -15.36
C ILE A 59 -9.27 -0.06 -14.86
N LEU A 60 -9.63 -1.33 -15.08
CA LEU A 60 -10.81 -1.95 -14.48
C LEU A 60 -10.45 -2.47 -13.07
N ALA A 61 -10.94 -1.81 -12.03
CA ALA A 61 -10.79 -2.29 -10.65
C ALA A 61 -11.93 -3.27 -10.31
N MET A 62 -11.64 -4.57 -10.33
CA MET A 62 -12.57 -5.66 -9.98
C MET A 62 -12.01 -6.53 -8.84
N ASP A 63 -11.27 -5.89 -7.94
CA ASP A 63 -10.53 -6.50 -6.84
C ASP A 63 -11.30 -6.49 -5.51
N GLU A 64 -12.63 -6.43 -5.57
CA GLU A 64 -13.46 -6.52 -4.37
C GLU A 64 -13.25 -7.88 -3.70
N SER A 65 -13.00 -7.86 -2.38
CA SER A 65 -12.93 -9.06 -1.56
C SER A 65 -14.26 -9.83 -1.60
N ASN A 66 -14.24 -11.12 -1.24
CA ASN A 66 -15.44 -11.95 -1.18
C ASN A 66 -16.55 -11.33 -0.32
N ALA A 67 -16.20 -10.67 0.79
CA ALA A 67 -17.16 -9.95 1.64
C ALA A 67 -17.78 -8.73 0.93
N THR A 68 -16.95 -7.95 0.21
CA THR A 68 -17.40 -6.75 -0.50
C THR A 68 -18.25 -7.11 -1.72
N CYS A 69 -17.80 -8.10 -2.51
CA CYS A 69 -18.57 -8.66 -3.61
C CYS A 69 -19.89 -9.26 -3.13
N GLY A 70 -19.90 -9.92 -1.98
CA GLY A 70 -21.12 -10.45 -1.36
C GLY A 70 -22.18 -9.38 -1.09
N LYS A 71 -21.79 -8.20 -0.59
CA LYS A 71 -22.71 -7.06 -0.41
C LYS A 71 -23.32 -6.60 -1.73
N ARG A 72 -22.51 -6.58 -2.81
CA ARG A 72 -22.95 -6.23 -4.16
C ARG A 72 -23.95 -7.26 -4.70
N LEU A 73 -23.65 -8.55 -4.57
CA LEU A 73 -24.55 -9.64 -5.00
C LEU A 73 -25.87 -9.63 -4.22
N ALA A 74 -25.81 -9.44 -2.90
CA ALA A 74 -27.01 -9.36 -2.05
C ALA A 74 -27.95 -8.22 -2.47
N SER A 75 -27.40 -7.08 -2.92
CA SER A 75 -28.21 -5.92 -3.36
C SER A 75 -29.09 -6.21 -4.59
N ILE A 76 -28.78 -7.28 -5.34
CA ILE A 76 -29.56 -7.73 -6.50
C ILE A 76 -30.21 -9.11 -6.26
N GLY A 77 -30.29 -9.55 -5.00
CA GLY A 77 -30.95 -10.80 -4.63
C GLY A 77 -30.16 -12.08 -4.93
N LEU A 78 -28.84 -11.99 -5.17
CA LEU A 78 -27.97 -13.14 -5.39
C LEU A 78 -27.19 -13.53 -4.14
N GLU A 79 -27.04 -14.84 -3.94
CA GLU A 79 -26.23 -15.39 -2.85
C GLU A 79 -24.73 -15.20 -3.11
N ASN A 80 -23.94 -15.02 -2.05
CA ASN A 80 -22.48 -14.86 -2.12
C ASN A 80 -21.75 -16.22 -2.25
N THR A 81 -21.99 -16.93 -3.35
CA THR A 81 -21.27 -18.17 -3.69
C THR A 81 -20.09 -17.90 -4.60
N GLU A 82 -19.10 -18.79 -4.61
CA GLU A 82 -17.96 -18.69 -5.54
C GLU A 82 -18.43 -18.67 -7.00
N ALA A 83 -19.38 -19.53 -7.36
CA ALA A 83 -19.96 -19.57 -8.70
C ALA A 83 -20.57 -18.22 -9.13
N ASN A 84 -21.29 -17.55 -8.23
CA ASN A 84 -21.86 -16.23 -8.53
C ASN A 84 -20.78 -15.14 -8.66
N ARG A 85 -19.73 -15.19 -7.82
CA ARG A 85 -18.59 -14.26 -7.94
C ARG A 85 -17.81 -14.49 -9.25
N GLN A 86 -17.55 -15.74 -9.61
CA GLN A 86 -16.91 -16.12 -10.86
C GLN A 86 -17.74 -15.68 -12.08
N ALA A 87 -19.06 -15.89 -12.04
CA ALA A 87 -19.95 -15.49 -13.12
C ALA A 87 -19.95 -13.96 -13.29
N TYR A 88 -19.99 -13.23 -12.17
CA TYR A 88 -19.88 -11.77 -12.17
C TYR A 88 -18.54 -11.30 -12.77
N ARG A 89 -17.41 -11.89 -12.39
CA ARG A 89 -16.10 -11.52 -12.96
C ARG A 89 -15.98 -11.88 -14.43
N THR A 90 -16.50 -13.04 -14.82
CA THR A 90 -16.57 -13.48 -16.23
C THR A 90 -17.37 -12.48 -17.07
N LEU A 91 -18.50 -12.00 -16.56
CA LEU A 91 -19.32 -10.97 -17.21
C LEU A 91 -18.53 -9.67 -17.45
N LEU A 92 -17.65 -9.28 -16.53
CA LEU A 92 -16.87 -8.05 -16.67
C LEU A 92 -15.74 -8.15 -17.71
N VAL A 93 -15.15 -9.33 -17.89
CA VAL A 93 -13.94 -9.50 -18.72
C VAL A 93 -14.20 -10.02 -20.13
N THR A 94 -15.35 -10.62 -20.38
CA THR A 94 -15.71 -11.19 -21.69
C THR A 94 -16.31 -10.23 -22.73
N PRO A 95 -16.75 -8.98 -22.44
CA PRO A 95 -17.28 -8.10 -23.47
C PRO A 95 -16.28 -7.87 -24.61
N PRO A 96 -16.66 -8.08 -25.88
CA PRO A 96 -15.75 -7.94 -27.01
C PRO A 96 -15.28 -6.48 -27.16
N GLY A 97 -13.99 -6.30 -27.42
CA GLY A 97 -13.39 -4.97 -27.60
C GLY A 97 -13.13 -4.21 -26.29
N LEU A 98 -13.27 -4.86 -25.12
CA LEU A 98 -12.95 -4.26 -23.82
C LEU A 98 -11.52 -3.67 -23.80
N GLY A 99 -10.57 -4.36 -24.42
CA GLY A 99 -9.16 -3.94 -24.54
C GLY A 99 -8.91 -2.62 -25.27
N ASN A 100 -9.90 -2.11 -26.02
CA ASN A 100 -9.83 -0.80 -26.65
C ASN A 100 -9.90 0.35 -25.63
N TYR A 101 -10.48 0.09 -24.45
CA TYR A 101 -10.72 1.09 -23.41
C TYR A 101 -10.04 0.74 -22.09
N ILE A 102 -9.71 -0.54 -21.89
CA ILE A 102 -9.07 -1.02 -20.67
C ILE A 102 -7.68 -1.53 -21.02
N SER A 103 -6.67 -1.04 -20.31
CA SER A 103 -5.26 -1.43 -20.48
C SER A 103 -4.79 -2.35 -19.36
N GLY A 104 -5.45 -2.30 -18.19
CA GLY A 104 -5.16 -3.17 -17.06
C GLY A 104 -6.42 -3.52 -16.27
N ALA A 105 -6.43 -4.66 -15.61
CA ALA A 105 -7.52 -5.06 -14.72
C ALA A 105 -6.98 -5.57 -13.38
N ILE A 106 -7.49 -5.02 -12.28
CA ILE A 106 -7.09 -5.41 -10.91
C ILE A 106 -8.02 -6.50 -10.43
N LEU A 107 -7.45 -7.66 -10.12
CA LEU A 107 -8.12 -8.86 -9.67
C LEU A 107 -8.05 -9.00 -8.16
N PHE A 108 -9.04 -9.69 -7.59
CA PHE A 108 -8.92 -10.30 -6.27
C PHE A 108 -8.27 -11.69 -6.41
N GLU A 109 -7.64 -12.19 -5.35
CA GLU A 109 -6.90 -13.45 -5.38
C GLU A 109 -7.74 -14.62 -5.89
N GLU A 110 -8.99 -14.76 -5.42
CA GLU A 110 -9.91 -15.80 -5.92
C GLU A 110 -10.05 -15.76 -7.45
N THR A 111 -10.19 -14.56 -8.03
CA THR A 111 -10.39 -14.37 -9.48
C THR A 111 -9.12 -14.64 -10.30
N LEU A 112 -7.94 -14.38 -9.73
CA LEU A 112 -6.65 -14.66 -10.41
C LEU A 112 -6.48 -16.15 -10.74
N TYR A 113 -7.01 -17.02 -9.88
CA TYR A 113 -6.93 -18.48 -10.06
C TYR A 113 -8.19 -19.10 -10.68
N GLN A 114 -9.22 -18.30 -10.98
CA GLN A 114 -10.46 -18.79 -11.55
C GLN A 114 -10.38 -19.01 -13.07
N SER A 115 -11.14 -20.00 -13.51
CA SER A 115 -11.51 -20.20 -14.90
C SER A 115 -12.99 -19.91 -15.10
N THR A 116 -13.38 -19.57 -16.34
CA THR A 116 -14.77 -19.56 -16.77
C THR A 116 -15.38 -20.95 -16.72
N VAL A 117 -16.71 -21.03 -16.86
CA VAL A 117 -17.43 -22.32 -16.91
C VAL A 117 -16.98 -23.19 -18.08
N ASP A 118 -16.47 -22.58 -19.14
CA ASP A 118 -15.91 -23.27 -20.32
C ASP A 118 -14.43 -23.65 -20.15
N GLY A 119 -13.86 -23.46 -18.95
CA GLY A 119 -12.51 -23.90 -18.58
C GLY A 119 -11.38 -22.92 -18.88
N LYS A 120 -11.67 -21.78 -19.51
CA LYS A 120 -10.66 -20.77 -19.86
C LYS A 120 -10.28 -19.91 -18.66
N LYS A 121 -8.99 -19.72 -18.38
CA LYS A 121 -8.56 -18.87 -17.26
C LYS A 121 -8.98 -17.43 -17.49
N ILE A 122 -9.43 -16.75 -16.44
CA ILE A 122 -9.80 -15.33 -16.51
C ILE A 122 -8.60 -14.47 -16.93
N VAL A 123 -7.40 -14.81 -16.44
CA VAL A 123 -6.14 -14.15 -16.83
C VAL A 123 -5.91 -14.23 -18.34
N ASP A 124 -6.12 -15.40 -18.95
CA ASP A 124 -5.88 -15.60 -20.38
C ASP A 124 -6.85 -14.76 -21.23
N ILE A 125 -8.11 -14.62 -20.79
CA ILE A 125 -9.11 -13.76 -21.45
C ILE A 125 -8.68 -12.29 -21.46
N LEU A 126 -8.07 -11.80 -20.38
CA LEU A 126 -7.55 -10.44 -20.30
C LEU A 126 -6.37 -10.26 -21.25
N VAL A 127 -5.41 -11.18 -21.19
CA VAL A 127 -4.19 -11.12 -22.01
C VAL A 127 -4.50 -11.16 -23.50
N GLU A 128 -5.41 -12.02 -23.94
CA GLU A 128 -5.83 -12.11 -25.35
C GLU A 128 -6.48 -10.82 -25.86
N GLN A 129 -7.11 -10.04 -24.96
CA GLN A 129 -7.66 -8.73 -25.29
C GLN A 129 -6.66 -7.59 -25.14
N GLY A 130 -5.39 -7.87 -24.85
CA GLY A 130 -4.37 -6.85 -24.63
C GLY A 130 -4.54 -6.07 -23.33
N ILE A 131 -5.22 -6.67 -22.34
CA ILE A 131 -5.41 -6.13 -20.99
C ILE A 131 -4.39 -6.78 -20.06
N VAL A 132 -3.58 -5.96 -19.39
CA VAL A 132 -2.60 -6.45 -18.42
C VAL A 132 -3.33 -6.94 -17.15
N PRO A 133 -3.07 -8.16 -16.66
CA PRO A 133 -3.59 -8.60 -15.37
C PRO A 133 -2.83 -7.97 -14.20
N GLY A 134 -3.56 -7.48 -13.20
CA GLY A 134 -3.01 -6.99 -11.94
C GLY A 134 -3.72 -7.59 -10.73
N ILE A 135 -3.12 -7.47 -9.56
CA ILE A 135 -3.58 -8.15 -8.34
C ILE A 135 -3.61 -7.19 -7.15
N LYS A 136 -4.68 -7.21 -6.37
CA LYS A 136 -4.70 -6.57 -5.06
C LYS A 136 -3.95 -7.44 -4.05
N VAL A 137 -2.95 -6.87 -3.38
CA VAL A 137 -2.04 -7.63 -2.49
C VAL A 137 -2.14 -7.26 -1.01
N ASP A 138 -2.78 -6.13 -0.69
CA ASP A 138 -3.06 -5.74 0.69
C ASP A 138 -4.07 -6.69 1.37
N LYS A 139 -3.94 -6.83 2.69
CA LYS A 139 -4.82 -7.65 3.53
C LYS A 139 -5.83 -6.82 4.31
N GLY A 140 -6.10 -5.60 3.85
CA GLY A 140 -7.10 -4.71 4.44
C GLY A 140 -6.58 -3.83 5.58
N LEU A 141 -7.51 -3.04 6.11
CA LEU A 141 -7.24 -2.02 7.13
C LEU A 141 -7.49 -2.57 8.53
N VAL A 142 -6.67 -2.15 9.48
CA VAL A 142 -6.87 -2.41 10.92
C VAL A 142 -6.65 -1.13 11.72
N PRO A 143 -7.18 -1.02 12.96
CA PRO A 143 -6.99 0.16 13.78
C PRO A 143 -5.51 0.49 14.02
N LEU A 144 -5.18 1.77 13.92
CA LEU A 144 -3.86 2.31 14.24
C LEU A 144 -3.87 2.81 15.70
N VAL A 145 -3.28 2.03 16.59
CA VAL A 145 -3.22 2.35 18.02
C VAL A 145 -2.41 3.63 18.25
N GLY A 146 -2.92 4.54 19.07
CA GLY A 146 -2.28 5.82 19.37
C GLY A 146 -2.51 6.90 18.30
N SER A 147 -3.46 6.68 17.39
CA SER A 147 -3.92 7.66 16.41
C SER A 147 -5.32 8.19 16.74
N ASN A 148 -5.84 9.08 15.89
CA ASN A 148 -7.17 9.70 16.02
C ASN A 148 -8.27 8.81 15.41
N ASP A 149 -8.45 7.60 15.94
CA ASP A 149 -9.35 6.57 15.38
C ASP A 149 -9.06 6.26 13.90
N GLU A 150 -7.77 6.25 13.54
CA GLU A 150 -7.31 5.98 12.19
C GLU A 150 -6.96 4.49 12.00
N SER A 151 -6.66 4.13 10.76
CA SER A 151 -6.30 2.76 10.39
C SER A 151 -4.98 2.70 9.65
N TRP A 152 -4.30 1.56 9.71
CA TRP A 152 -3.19 1.23 8.83
C TRP A 152 -3.50 -0.05 8.05
N CYS A 153 -2.74 -0.31 7.00
CA CYS A 153 -3.00 -1.42 6.09
C CYS A 153 -1.99 -2.56 6.28
N GLN A 154 -2.49 -3.79 6.40
CA GLN A 154 -1.69 -4.98 6.63
C GLN A 154 -1.36 -5.72 5.32
N GLY A 155 -0.38 -6.64 5.39
CA GLY A 155 -0.09 -7.58 4.30
C GLY A 155 1.38 -7.68 3.88
N LEU A 156 2.30 -6.96 4.54
CA LEU A 156 3.72 -7.00 4.17
C LEU A 156 4.35 -8.36 4.47
N ASP A 157 3.87 -9.05 5.51
CA ASP A 157 4.36 -10.37 5.89
C ASP A 157 4.07 -11.40 4.78
N GLY A 158 5.15 -12.01 4.28
CA GLY A 158 5.10 -12.97 3.18
C GLY A 158 4.75 -12.35 1.81
N LEU A 159 4.73 -11.02 1.67
CA LEU A 159 4.34 -10.36 0.42
C LEU A 159 5.19 -10.81 -0.77
N ALA A 160 6.51 -10.86 -0.64
CA ALA A 160 7.42 -11.27 -1.72
C ALA A 160 7.06 -12.65 -2.30
N SER A 161 6.86 -13.64 -1.42
CA SER A 161 6.47 -15.00 -1.84
C SER A 161 5.10 -15.03 -2.54
N ARG A 162 4.14 -14.24 -2.07
CA ARG A 162 2.82 -14.13 -2.71
C ARG A 162 2.93 -13.48 -4.08
N GLU A 163 3.66 -12.37 -4.20
CA GLU A 163 3.83 -11.67 -5.48
C GLU A 163 4.61 -12.49 -6.51
N ALA A 164 5.62 -13.25 -6.08
CA ALA A 164 6.28 -14.22 -6.96
C ALA A 164 5.29 -15.26 -7.51
N ALA A 165 4.37 -15.77 -6.68
CA ALA A 165 3.33 -16.69 -7.13
C ALA A 165 2.32 -15.99 -8.07
N TYR A 166 1.91 -14.75 -7.78
CA TYR A 166 1.01 -14.00 -8.65
C TYR A 166 1.65 -13.66 -10.00
N TYR A 167 2.94 -13.35 -10.02
CA TYR A 167 3.72 -13.14 -11.24
C TYR A 167 3.71 -14.40 -12.12
N GLN A 168 3.90 -15.58 -11.51
CA GLN A 168 3.81 -16.88 -12.19
C GLN A 168 2.41 -17.14 -12.77
N GLN A 169 1.37 -16.61 -12.14
CA GLN A 169 -0.01 -16.69 -12.65
C GLN A 169 -0.38 -15.61 -13.66
N GLY A 170 0.57 -14.76 -14.07
CA GLY A 170 0.37 -13.78 -15.15
C GLY A 170 0.09 -12.36 -14.68
N ALA A 171 0.04 -12.08 -13.37
CA ALA A 171 -0.01 -10.70 -12.90
C ALA A 171 1.28 -9.95 -13.28
N ARG A 172 1.16 -8.67 -13.66
CA ARG A 172 2.30 -7.80 -13.98
C ARG A 172 2.27 -6.46 -13.26
N PHE A 173 1.19 -6.17 -12.55
CA PHE A 173 1.12 -5.04 -11.64
C PHE A 173 0.33 -5.43 -10.38
N ALA A 174 0.54 -4.67 -9.32
CA ALA A 174 -0.12 -4.89 -8.05
C ALA A 174 -0.84 -3.62 -7.61
N LYS A 175 -1.77 -3.77 -6.67
CA LYS A 175 -2.42 -2.66 -5.99
C LYS A 175 -2.35 -2.85 -4.49
N TRP A 176 -2.02 -1.78 -3.79
CA TRP A 176 -2.11 -1.68 -2.33
C TRP A 176 -2.90 -0.44 -1.94
N ARG A 177 -3.96 -0.62 -1.15
CA ARG A 177 -4.78 0.48 -0.65
C ARG A 177 -4.53 0.76 0.83
N THR A 178 -4.11 1.98 1.14
CA THR A 178 -4.16 2.54 2.50
C THR A 178 -5.19 3.67 2.57
N VAL A 179 -5.55 4.08 3.79
CA VAL A 179 -6.49 5.18 4.05
C VAL A 179 -5.87 6.17 5.00
N VAL A 180 -6.08 7.46 4.71
CA VAL A 180 -5.83 8.56 5.64
C VAL A 180 -7.14 9.29 5.94
N SER A 181 -7.30 9.73 7.19
CA SER A 181 -8.52 10.36 7.69
C SER A 181 -8.42 11.88 7.59
N ILE A 182 -9.37 12.54 6.92
CA ILE A 182 -9.43 14.00 6.80
C ILE A 182 -10.10 14.72 7.98
N PRO A 183 -11.09 14.15 8.71
CA PRO A 183 -11.96 14.99 9.52
C PRO A 183 -11.29 15.85 10.61
N ASN A 184 -10.17 15.38 11.14
CA ASN A 184 -9.32 16.13 12.08
C ASN A 184 -7.90 16.38 11.50
N GLY A 185 -7.75 16.23 10.19
CA GLY A 185 -6.48 15.98 9.51
C GLY A 185 -5.91 14.60 9.89
N PRO A 186 -5.13 13.96 9.00
CA PRO A 186 -4.49 12.72 9.37
C PRO A 186 -3.42 13.01 10.42
N SER A 187 -3.30 12.17 11.44
CA SER A 187 -2.21 12.35 12.41
C SER A 187 -0.85 12.16 11.71
N GLU A 188 0.20 12.78 12.24
CA GLU A 188 1.56 12.54 11.74
C GLU A 188 1.92 11.05 11.76
N LEU A 189 1.40 10.31 12.76
CA LEU A 189 1.54 8.87 12.85
C LEU A 189 0.90 8.15 11.65
N ALA A 190 -0.35 8.49 11.31
CA ALA A 190 -1.05 7.88 10.17
C ALA A 190 -0.39 8.23 8.82
N VAL A 191 0.06 9.47 8.64
CA VAL A 191 0.80 9.87 7.42
C VAL A 191 2.10 9.07 7.29
N LYS A 192 2.87 8.98 8.39
CA LYS A 192 4.13 8.23 8.41
C LYS A 192 3.91 6.75 8.15
N GLU A 193 2.91 6.15 8.78
CA GLU A 193 2.59 4.73 8.63
C GLU A 193 2.12 4.41 7.21
N ALA A 194 1.24 5.24 6.64
CA ALA A 194 0.78 5.09 5.26
C ALA A 194 1.95 5.21 4.26
N ALA A 195 2.80 6.24 4.40
CA ALA A 195 3.95 6.43 3.52
C ALA A 195 4.97 5.29 3.63
N TRP A 196 5.26 4.84 4.87
CA TRP A 196 6.19 3.74 5.11
C TRP A 196 5.67 2.42 4.54
N GLY A 197 4.41 2.08 4.80
CA GLY A 197 3.77 0.87 4.29
C GLY A 197 3.76 0.83 2.76
N LEU A 198 3.35 1.92 2.12
CA LEU A 198 3.33 2.02 0.65
C LEU A 198 4.74 1.92 0.04
N ALA A 199 5.74 2.55 0.64
CA ALA A 199 7.12 2.46 0.14
C ALA A 199 7.69 1.04 0.26
N ARG A 200 7.42 0.34 1.36
CA ARG A 200 7.83 -1.06 1.56
C ARG A 200 7.13 -1.99 0.57
N TYR A 201 5.82 -1.82 0.40
CA TYR A 201 5.05 -2.52 -0.62
C TYR A 201 5.66 -2.32 -2.01
N ALA A 202 5.85 -1.06 -2.43
CA ALA A 202 6.33 -0.75 -3.77
C ALA A 202 7.71 -1.35 -4.05
N ALA A 203 8.63 -1.31 -3.08
CA ALA A 203 9.94 -1.92 -3.21
C ALA A 203 9.86 -3.44 -3.37
N ILE A 204 9.00 -4.12 -2.59
CA ILE A 204 8.81 -5.57 -2.69
C ILE A 204 8.19 -5.94 -4.04
N SER A 205 7.17 -5.21 -4.51
CA SER A 205 6.55 -5.45 -5.82
C SER A 205 7.53 -5.34 -6.97
N GLN A 206 8.35 -4.29 -6.98
CA GLN A 206 9.36 -4.10 -8.03
C GLN A 206 10.44 -5.20 -8.03
N ASP A 207 10.80 -5.71 -6.84
CA ASP A 207 11.74 -6.82 -6.71
C ASP A 207 11.13 -8.16 -7.19
N ASN A 208 9.81 -8.28 -7.18
CA ASN A 208 9.05 -9.46 -7.64
C ASN A 208 8.38 -9.28 -9.01
N GLY A 209 8.79 -8.26 -9.78
CA GLY A 209 8.36 -8.07 -11.17
C GLY A 209 6.95 -7.51 -11.35
N LEU A 210 6.36 -6.93 -10.31
CA LEU A 210 5.04 -6.28 -10.37
C LEU A 210 5.18 -4.76 -10.29
N VAL A 211 4.58 -4.04 -11.23
CA VAL A 211 4.45 -2.57 -11.14
C VAL A 211 3.52 -2.21 -9.96
N PRO A 212 3.98 -1.43 -8.96
CA PRO A 212 3.13 -1.09 -7.83
C PRO A 212 2.22 0.11 -8.12
N ILE A 213 0.91 -0.06 -7.89
CA ILE A 213 -0.05 1.05 -7.77
C ILE A 213 -0.22 1.35 -6.28
N ALA A 214 0.38 2.46 -5.85
CA ALA A 214 0.26 2.97 -4.49
C ALA A 214 -1.02 3.81 -4.36
N GLU A 215 -2.06 3.25 -3.71
CA GLU A 215 -3.33 3.92 -3.50
C GLU A 215 -3.41 4.46 -2.06
N ALA A 216 -3.12 5.75 -1.89
CA ALA A 216 -3.48 6.50 -0.68
C ALA A 216 -4.86 7.11 -0.88
N SER A 217 -5.87 6.53 -0.25
CA SER A 217 -7.25 6.96 -0.41
C SER A 217 -7.76 7.75 0.79
N GLU A 218 -8.66 8.69 0.51
CA GLU A 218 -9.26 9.54 1.53
C GLU A 218 -10.56 8.91 2.03
N ASN A 219 -10.75 8.86 3.35
CA ASN A 219 -12.08 8.61 3.92
C ASN A 219 -12.84 9.95 3.99
N MET A 220 -13.56 10.28 2.91
CA MET A 220 -14.40 11.50 2.81
C MET A 220 -15.70 11.46 3.63
N PHE A 221 -16.01 10.38 4.36
CA PHE A 221 -17.35 10.16 4.93
C PHE A 221 -17.71 11.01 6.16
N VAL A 222 -16.96 12.06 6.47
CA VAL A 222 -17.48 13.15 7.33
C VAL A 222 -17.77 14.34 6.44
N LYS A 223 -19.05 14.49 6.10
CA LYS A 223 -19.61 15.66 5.42
C LYS A 223 -19.19 16.93 6.15
N ASN A 224 -18.85 17.97 5.38
CA ASN A 224 -18.57 19.38 5.76
C ASN A 224 -17.09 19.82 5.75
N TYR A 225 -16.40 19.65 4.63
CA TYR A 225 -15.21 20.46 4.34
C TYR A 225 -15.51 21.37 3.15
N SER A 226 -15.54 22.68 3.42
CA SER A 226 -15.60 23.74 2.41
C SER A 226 -14.17 24.20 2.14
N TYR A 227 -13.80 24.30 0.86
CA TYR A 227 -12.63 25.06 0.41
C TYR A 227 -12.84 26.56 0.64
#